data_AF-A0A9E5W2A9-F1
#
_entry.id   AF-A0A9E5W2A9-F1
#
_cell.length_a   1.000
_cell.length_b   1.000
_cell.length_c   1.000
_cell.angle_alpha   90.00
_cell.angle_beta   90.00
_cell.angle_gamma   90.00
#
_symmetry.space_group_name_H-M   'P 1'
#
loop_
_entity.id
_entity.type
_entity.pdbx_description
1 polymer ?
#
loop_
_entity_poly.entity_id
_entity_poly.type
_entity_poly.pdbx_seq_one_letter_code
_entity_poly.pdbx_strand_id
1 'polypeptide(L)'
;VKEVAKRPLDDAFYIMLAAWKHLDTNLDLVEAAGLAYSLKGISEANMTTAIVPGWFYNRNGISYWRPDLVETAQLIENLFNEAEVTP
;
A
#
# COMPACT_ATOMS: atom_id res chain seq x y z
N VAL A 1 9.64 1.71 -21.67
CA VAL A 1 8.80 2.13 -20.51
C VAL A 1 7.46 2.55 -21.08
N LYS A 2 6.38 1.82 -20.81
CA LYS A 2 5.04 2.21 -21.29
C LYS A 2 4.62 3.45 -20.50
N GLU A 3 4.39 4.56 -21.19
CA GLU A 3 3.72 5.71 -20.59
C GLU A 3 2.38 5.22 -20.02
N VAL A 4 2.23 5.27 -18.70
CA VAL A 4 0.93 5.16 -18.07
C VAL A 4 0.19 6.43 -18.48
N ALA A 5 -0.61 6.31 -19.54
CA ALA A 5 -1.45 7.38 -20.02
C ALA A 5 -2.18 8.01 -18.82
N LYS A 6 -2.02 9.32 -18.63
CA LYS A 6 -2.75 10.09 -17.61
C LYS A 6 -4.24 9.97 -17.93
N ARG A 7 -4.88 8.91 -17.42
CA ARG A 7 -6.31 8.73 -17.55
C ARG A 7 -6.99 9.84 -16.76
N PRO A 8 -7.99 10.53 -17.32
CA PRO A 8 -8.73 11.56 -16.60
C PRO A 8 -9.29 10.95 -15.31
N LEU A 9 -9.42 11.78 -14.27
CA LEU A 9 -9.87 11.37 -12.93
C LEU A 9 -11.17 10.53 -12.97
N ASP A 10 -11.99 10.79 -13.98
CA ASP A 10 -13.22 10.10 -14.32
C ASP A 10 -13.02 8.57 -14.44
N ASP A 11 -11.95 8.11 -15.11
CA ASP A 11 -11.68 6.68 -15.28
C ASP A 11 -11.32 6.00 -13.94
N ALA A 12 -10.55 6.68 -13.08
CA ALA A 12 -10.17 6.15 -11.77
C ALA A 12 -11.40 6.01 -10.86
N PHE A 13 -12.31 6.98 -10.91
CA PHE A 13 -13.58 6.92 -10.20
C PHE A 13 -14.46 5.75 -10.68
N TYR A 14 -14.59 5.55 -11.99
CA TYR A 14 -15.35 4.41 -12.53
C TYR A 14 -14.71 3.06 -12.22
N ILE A 15 -13.37 2.97 -12.23
CA ILE A 15 -12.65 1.77 -11.81
C ILE A 15 -12.92 1.48 -10.32
N MET A 16 -12.82 2.50 -9.45
CA MET A 16 -13.11 2.38 -8.02
C MET A 16 -14.56 1.90 -7.80
N LEU A 17 -15.53 2.53 -8.48
CA LEU A 17 -16.93 2.16 -8.37
C LEU A 17 -17.21 0.73 -8.87
N ALA A 18 -16.59 0.32 -9.97
CA ALA A 18 -16.70 -1.03 -10.50
C ALA A 18 -16.10 -2.08 -9.55
N ALA A 19 -14.99 -1.74 -8.88
CA ALA A 19 -14.33 -2.60 -7.91
C ALA A 19 -15.04 -2.61 -6.54
N TRP A 20 -15.76 -1.56 -6.18
CA TRP A 20 -16.30 -1.35 -4.83
C TRP A 20 -17.09 -2.54 -4.28
N LYS A 21 -17.99 -3.11 -5.09
CA LYS A 21 -18.82 -4.27 -4.70
C LYS A 21 -18.04 -5.58 -4.48
N HIS A 22 -16.74 -5.57 -4.78
CA HIS A 22 -15.84 -6.71 -4.66
C HIS A 22 -14.79 -6.52 -3.57
N LEU A 23 -14.86 -5.44 -2.80
CA LEU A 23 -13.96 -5.14 -1.70
C LEU A 23 -14.69 -5.37 -0.38
N ASP A 24 -14.09 -6.18 0.49
CA ASP A 24 -14.46 -6.24 1.91
C ASP A 24 -13.57 -5.24 2.65
N THR A 25 -14.15 -4.10 3.02
CA THR A 25 -13.45 -2.96 3.61
C THR A 25 -14.31 -2.26 4.64
N ASN A 26 -13.66 -1.63 5.61
CA ASN A 26 -14.28 -0.76 6.59
C ASN A 26 -14.29 0.72 6.16
N LEU A 27 -13.77 1.06 4.99
CA LEU A 27 -13.91 2.39 4.40
C LEU A 27 -15.31 2.53 3.79
N ASP A 28 -15.94 3.68 3.98
CA ASP A 28 -17.12 4.04 3.19
C ASP A 28 -16.73 4.62 1.81
N LEU A 29 -17.70 4.74 0.91
CA LEU A 29 -17.44 5.19 -0.47
C LEU A 29 -16.93 6.64 -0.52
N VAL A 30 -17.34 7.49 0.42
CA VAL A 30 -16.93 8.90 0.50
C VAL A 30 -15.48 8.99 0.99
N GLU A 31 -15.11 8.20 1.99
CA GLU A 31 -13.74 8.07 2.49
C GLU A 31 -12.80 7.57 1.40
N ALA A 32 -13.21 6.53 0.66
CA ALA A 32 -12.46 5.99 -0.47
C ALA A 32 -12.28 7.03 -1.59
N ALA A 33 -13.33 7.76 -1.95
CA ALA A 33 -13.27 8.83 -2.94
C ALA A 33 -12.37 9.99 -2.49
N GLY A 34 -12.46 10.37 -1.21
CA GLY A 34 -11.61 11.40 -0.60
C GLY A 34 -10.14 11.01 -0.64
N LEU A 35 -9.82 9.76 -0.32
CA LEU A 35 -8.47 9.20 -0.41
C LEU A 35 -7.95 9.19 -1.86
N ALA A 36 -8.77 8.73 -2.82
CA ALA A 36 -8.37 8.72 -4.23
C ALA A 36 -8.09 10.14 -4.76
N TYR A 37 -8.85 11.13 -4.31
CA TYR A 37 -8.65 12.53 -4.67
C TYR A 37 -7.38 13.11 -4.03
N SER A 38 -7.11 12.84 -2.75
CA SER A 38 -5.91 13.37 -2.06
C SER A 38 -4.61 12.81 -2.60
N LEU A 39 -4.64 11.56 -3.09
CA LEU A 39 -3.49 10.87 -3.70
C LEU A 39 -3.39 11.14 -5.21
N LYS A 40 -4.22 12.03 -5.78
CA LYS A 40 -4.17 12.37 -7.20
C LYS A 40 -2.80 12.93 -7.56
N GLY A 41 -2.13 12.27 -8.51
CA GLY A 41 -0.82 12.69 -9.01
C GLY A 41 0.37 12.03 -8.32
N ILE A 42 0.14 11.17 -7.32
CA ILE A 42 1.14 10.22 -6.85
C ILE A 42 1.49 9.27 -7.99
N SER A 43 2.79 9.08 -8.21
CA SER A 43 3.32 8.11 -9.17
C SER A 43 3.98 6.95 -8.43
N GLU A 44 4.33 5.88 -9.14
CA GLU A 44 5.09 4.76 -8.57
C GLU A 44 6.41 5.22 -7.92
N ALA A 45 7.02 6.30 -8.43
CA ALA A 45 8.26 6.86 -7.87
C ALA A 45 8.05 7.51 -6.47
N ASN A 46 6.81 7.81 -6.10
CA ASN A 46 6.45 8.32 -4.78
C ASN A 46 6.09 7.19 -3.80
N MET A 47 6.10 5.94 -4.24
CA MET A 47 5.74 4.79 -3.43
C MET A 47 6.99 4.05 -2.95
N THR A 48 7.12 3.89 -1.64
CA THR A 48 8.12 3.01 -1.03
C THR A 48 7.50 1.64 -0.85
N THR A 49 8.16 0.59 -1.36
CA THR A 49 7.77 -0.80 -1.13
C THR A 49 8.82 -1.51 -0.30
N ALA A 50 8.38 -2.34 0.64
CA ALA A 50 9.25 -3.13 1.50
C ALA A 50 8.63 -4.50 1.77
N ILE A 51 9.48 -5.47 2.12
CA ILE A 51 9.09 -6.83 2.50
C ILE A 51 9.35 -6.99 3.99
N VAL A 52 8.43 -7.63 4.71
CA VAL A 52 8.63 -7.96 6.12
C VAL A 52 9.85 -8.89 6.27
N PRO A 53 10.93 -8.46 6.93
CA PRO A 53 12.15 -9.27 7.07
C PRO A 53 11.87 -10.51 7.92
N GLY A 54 12.59 -11.60 7.64
CA GLY A 54 12.35 -12.87 8.32
C GLY A 54 13.04 -14.05 7.66
N TRP A 55 12.67 -15.25 8.14
CA TRP A 55 13.22 -16.51 7.66
C TRP A 55 12.15 -17.60 7.62
N PHE A 56 12.41 -18.64 6.84
CA PHE A 56 11.57 -19.83 6.82
C PHE A 56 11.79 -20.69 8.05
N TYR A 57 10.70 -21.20 8.63
CA TYR A 57 10.71 -22.13 9.74
C TYR A 57 9.74 -23.28 9.49
N ASN A 58 10.21 -24.51 9.65
CA ASN A 58 9.39 -25.71 9.50
C ASN A 58 8.81 -26.17 10.84
N ARG A 59 7.50 -26.33 10.90
CA ARG A 59 6.79 -26.94 12.04
C ARG A 59 5.84 -28.00 11.52
N ASN A 60 6.03 -29.25 11.94
CA ASN A 60 5.21 -30.40 11.53
C ASN A 60 5.10 -30.56 10.00
N GLY A 61 6.19 -30.33 9.27
CA GLY A 61 6.23 -30.43 7.80
C GLY A 61 5.62 -29.24 7.05
N ILE A 62 5.15 -28.21 7.75
CA ILE A 62 4.66 -26.96 7.15
C ILE A 62 5.73 -25.89 7.28
N SER A 63 6.07 -25.24 6.15
CA SER A 63 6.99 -24.10 6.12
C SER A 63 6.23 -22.79 6.37
N TYR A 64 6.66 -22.05 7.38
CA TYR A 64 6.13 -20.75 7.76
C TYR A 64 7.16 -19.66 7.49
N TRP A 65 6.68 -18.46 7.12
CA TRP A 65 7.48 -17.25 7.19
C TRP A 65 7.44 -16.72 8.62
N ARG A 66 8.59 -16.68 9.30
CA ARG A 66 8.71 -16.10 10.63
C ARG A 66 9.34 -14.72 10.52
N PRO A 67 8.65 -13.66 10.96
CA PRO A 67 9.21 -12.31 10.91
C PRO A 67 10.34 -12.13 11.93
N ASP A 68 11.36 -11.36 11.55
CA ASP A 68 12.31 -10.77 12.49
C ASP A 68 11.64 -9.57 13.15
N LEU A 69 11.33 -9.67 14.44
CA LEU A 69 10.56 -8.63 15.12
C LEU A 69 11.33 -7.32 15.30
N VAL A 70 12.66 -7.38 15.43
CA VAL A 70 13.49 -6.18 15.64
C VAL A 70 13.64 -5.44 14.32
N GLU A 71 14.01 -6.15 13.25
CA GLU A 71 14.13 -5.53 11.92
C GLU A 71 12.76 -5.07 11.38
N THR A 72 11.69 -5.81 11.65
CA THR A 72 10.33 -5.40 11.26
C THR A 72 9.90 -4.13 11.99
N ALA A 73 10.21 -3.99 13.28
CA ALA A 73 9.90 -2.77 14.03
C ALA A 73 10.63 -1.56 13.43
N GLN A 74 11.94 -1.70 13.15
CA GLN A 74 12.72 -0.65 12.51
C GLN A 74 12.18 -0.29 11.12
N LEU A 75 11.79 -1.29 10.33
CA LEU A 75 11.19 -1.07 9.01
C LEU A 75 9.90 -0.22 9.11
N ILE A 76 9.04 -0.52 10.09
CA ILE A 76 7.81 0.25 10.32
C ILE A 76 8.14 1.69 10.72
N GLU A 77 9.10 1.90 11.63
CA GLU A 77 9.52 3.24 12.02
C GLU A 77 10.02 4.05 10.81
N ASN A 78 10.85 3.45 9.96
CA ASN A 78 11.39 4.12 8.77
C ASN A 78 10.29 4.44 7.75
N LEU A 79 9.28 3.57 7.58
CA LEU A 79 8.20 3.78 6.61
C LEU A 79 7.21 4.87 7.03
N PHE A 80 6.97 5.03 8.34
CA PHE A 80 5.86 5.87 8.82
C PHE A 80 6.29 7.04 9.71
N ASN A 81 7.48 7.03 10.31
CA ASN A 81 7.92 8.05 11.27
C ASN A 81 9.08 8.92 10.77
N GLU A 82 9.88 8.47 9.80
CA GLU A 82 10.95 9.31 9.21
C GLU A 82 10.42 10.43 8.28
N ALA A 83 9.11 10.48 8.01
CA ALA A 83 8.48 11.53 7.21
C ALA A 83 8.36 12.90 7.93
N GLU A 84 8.71 13.01 9.22
CA GLU A 84 8.64 14.27 9.97
C GLU A 84 9.82 15.25 9.75
N VAL A 85 10.79 14.93 8.88
CA VAL A 85 11.93 15.84 8.65
C VAL A 85 12.07 16.23 7.18
N THR A 86 11.33 17.27 6.78
CA THR A 86 11.89 18.39 5.99
C THR A 86 11.04 19.66 6.17
N PRO A 87 11.64 20.82 6.53
CA PRO A 87 10.98 22.13 6.50
C PRO A 87 10.71 22.64 5.08
#